data_AF-A0A941ZDP3-F1
#
_entry.id   AF-A0A941ZDP3-F1
#
_cell.length_a   1.000
_cell.length_b   1.000
_cell.length_c   1.000
_cell.angle_alpha   90.00
_cell.angle_beta   90.00
_cell.angle_gamma   90.00
#
_symmetry.space_group_name_H-M   'P 1'
#
loop_
_entity.id
_entity.type
_entity.pdbx_description
1 polymer ?
#
loop_
_entity_poly.entity_id
_entity_poly.type
_entity_poly.pdbx_seq_one_letter_code
_entity_poly.pdbx_strand_id
1 'polypeptide(L)'
;MRHALALAAAIFAIAQPCSAAPDGGGNGASIVIGQSVPLTGASAELGKQMRAGAQAYFDHINKRGGIHGRKIVLDTMDDGFDPQRATANY
;
A
#
# COMPACT_ATOMS: atom_id res chain seq x y z
N MET A 1 -14.91 -14.25 63.86
CA MET A 1 -15.66 -13.12 63.29
C MET A 1 -14.67 -11.99 63.04
N ARG A 2 -14.65 -11.44 61.81
CA ARG A 2 -14.37 -10.01 61.50
C ARG A 2 -12.89 -9.57 61.66
N HIS A 3 -12.13 -9.07 60.67
CA HIS A 3 -12.43 -8.45 59.38
C HIS A 3 -11.22 -8.57 58.43
N ALA A 4 -11.53 -8.75 57.15
CA ALA A 4 -10.61 -8.65 56.02
C ALA A 4 -10.24 -7.17 55.70
N LEU A 5 -9.42 -7.01 54.66
CA LEU A 5 -9.19 -5.82 53.80
C LEU A 5 -7.89 -5.04 54.12
N ALA A 6 -6.76 -5.31 53.45
CA ALA A 6 -6.36 -5.02 52.06
C ALA A 6 -5.53 -3.73 51.97
N LEU A 7 -4.36 -3.81 51.33
CA LEU A 7 -3.79 -2.69 50.61
C LEU A 7 -3.09 -3.22 49.36
N ALA A 8 -3.75 -2.98 48.22
CA ALA A 8 -3.32 -3.34 46.90
C ALA A 8 -2.05 -2.57 46.53
N ALA A 9 -0.95 -3.28 46.28
CA ALA A 9 0.25 -2.72 45.67
C ALA A 9 0.25 -3.05 44.18
N ALA A 10 0.10 -2.00 43.39
CA ALA A 10 0.13 -2.01 41.94
C ALA A 10 1.42 -2.66 41.41
N ILE A 11 1.27 -3.57 40.45
CA ILE A 11 2.32 -3.82 39.46
C ILE A 11 1.67 -3.63 38.10
N PHE A 12 2.02 -2.49 37.52
CA PHE A 12 1.79 -2.07 36.15
C PHE A 12 1.68 -3.26 35.21
N ALA A 13 0.50 -3.46 34.62
CA ALA A 13 0.36 -4.27 33.43
C ALA A 13 1.23 -3.62 32.36
N ILE A 14 2.40 -4.19 32.13
CA ILE A 14 3.23 -3.91 30.97
C ILE A 14 2.38 -4.31 29.77
N ALA A 15 1.63 -3.36 29.23
CA ALA A 15 1.11 -3.44 27.88
C ALA A 15 2.35 -3.47 26.99
N GLN A 16 2.89 -4.66 26.79
CA GLN A 16 3.94 -4.88 25.82
C GLN A 16 3.36 -4.41 24.49
N PRO A 17 3.91 -3.36 23.85
CA PRO A 17 3.58 -3.14 22.45
C PRO A 17 3.94 -4.44 21.74
N CYS A 18 2.96 -5.00 21.04
CA CYS A 18 3.22 -6.04 20.07
C CYS A 18 4.13 -5.41 19.02
N SER A 19 5.44 -5.49 19.25
CA SER A 19 6.43 -5.17 18.24
C SER A 19 6.21 -6.21 17.16
N ALA A 20 5.43 -5.85 16.14
CA ALA A 20 5.45 -6.56 14.87
C ALA A 20 6.93 -6.73 14.51
N ALA A 21 7.38 -7.97 14.38
CA ALA A 21 8.72 -8.25 13.92
C ALA A 21 8.94 -7.42 12.64
N PRO A 22 10.11 -6.80 12.44
CA PRO A 22 10.39 -6.19 11.15
C PRO A 22 10.26 -7.30 10.13
N ASP A 23 9.25 -7.21 9.26
CA ASP A 23 9.12 -8.08 8.09
C ASP A 23 10.50 -8.08 7.43
N GLY A 24 11.20 -9.21 7.49
CA GLY A 24 12.59 -9.29 7.06
C GLY A 24 12.71 -8.77 5.63
N GLY A 25 13.41 -7.65 5.43
CA GLY A 25 13.84 -7.21 4.11
C GLY A 25 13.27 -5.88 3.60
N GLY A 26 13.28 -4.82 4.40
CA GLY A 26 13.21 -3.45 3.88
C GLY A 26 14.49 -3.00 3.17
N ASN A 27 14.99 -3.79 2.21
CA ASN A 27 16.09 -3.44 1.30
C ASN A 27 15.90 -4.04 -0.12
N GLY A 28 14.69 -4.53 -0.42
CA GLY A 28 14.35 -5.14 -1.72
C GLY A 28 13.88 -4.12 -2.76
N ALA A 29 14.06 -4.45 -4.04
CA ALA A 29 13.59 -3.64 -5.17
C ALA A 29 12.10 -3.30 -5.09
N SER A 30 11.68 -2.17 -5.67
CA SER A 30 10.27 -1.74 -5.71
C SER A 30 9.33 -2.82 -6.23
N ILE A 31 8.06 -2.77 -5.82
CA ILE A 31 6.97 -3.55 -6.41
C ILE A 31 6.49 -2.75 -7.62
N VAL A 32 6.77 -3.23 -8.83
CA VAL A 32 6.32 -2.57 -10.06
C VAL A 32 4.98 -3.17 -10.49
N ILE A 33 3.99 -2.31 -10.69
CA ILE A 33 2.67 -2.67 -11.23
C ILE A 33 2.55 -2.01 -12.60
N GLY A 34 2.45 -2.82 -13.64
CA GLY A 34 2.18 -2.36 -15.00
C GLY A 34 0.71 -2.00 -15.20
N GLN A 35 0.45 -0.93 -15.93
CA GLN A 35 -0.90 -0.47 -16.27
C GLN A 35 -0.95 -0.06 -17.74
N SER A 36 -1.73 -0.78 -18.55
CA SER A 36 -2.14 -0.32 -19.89
C SER A 36 -3.52 0.31 -19.79
N VAL A 37 -3.65 1.58 -20.16
CA VAL A 37 -4.93 2.33 -20.15
C VAL A 37 -4.97 3.31 -21.33
N PRO A 38 -6.16 3.77 -21.75
CA PRO A 38 -6.29 4.81 -22.76
C PRO A 38 -5.88 6.17 -22.18
N LEU A 39 -4.66 6.63 -22.44
CA LEU A 39 -4.21 7.98 -22.10
C LEU A 39 -4.41 8.97 -23.25
N THR A 40 -4.63 8.46 -24.46
CA THR A 40 -4.97 9.21 -25.68
C THR A 40 -6.29 8.73 -26.30
N GLY A 41 -6.79 9.47 -27.30
CA GLY A 41 -8.03 9.14 -28.00
C GLY A 41 -9.31 9.51 -27.25
N ALA A 42 -10.46 9.02 -27.73
CA ALA A 42 -11.78 9.38 -27.21
C ALA A 42 -11.99 8.96 -25.74
N SER A 43 -11.32 7.88 -25.31
CA SER A 43 -11.40 7.34 -23.95
C SER A 43 -10.31 7.86 -23.02
N ALA A 44 -9.53 8.87 -23.42
CA ALA A 44 -8.37 9.37 -22.68
C ALA A 44 -8.70 9.79 -21.23
N GLU A 45 -9.85 10.45 -21.04
CA GLU A 45 -10.22 10.97 -19.72
C GLU A 45 -10.50 9.83 -18.73
N LEU A 46 -11.12 8.74 -19.20
CA LEU A 46 -11.33 7.54 -18.39
C LEU A 46 -9.99 6.96 -17.92
N GLY A 47 -9.03 6.75 -18.84
CA GLY A 47 -7.73 6.17 -18.47
C GLY A 47 -6.91 7.08 -17.56
N LYS A 48 -6.98 8.41 -17.74
CA LYS A 48 -6.37 9.38 -16.82
C LYS A 48 -6.96 9.29 -15.41
N GLN A 49 -8.28 9.19 -15.29
CA GLN A 49 -8.96 9.03 -13.99
C GLN A 49 -8.61 7.69 -13.32
N MET A 50 -8.56 6.60 -14.10
CA MET A 50 -8.10 5.29 -13.61
C MET A 50 -6.66 5.36 -13.07
N ARG A 51 -5.73 5.93 -13.84
CA ARG A 51 -4.34 6.16 -13.41
C ARG A 51 -4.27 7.01 -12.14
N ALA A 52 -5.03 8.11 -12.09
CA ALA A 52 -5.01 9.03 -10.95
C ALA A 52 -5.49 8.35 -9.67
N GLY A 53 -6.57 7.58 -9.74
CA GLY A 53 -7.09 6.82 -8.59
C GLY A 53 -6.10 5.76 -8.09
N ALA A 54 -5.53 4.97 -9.01
CA ALA A 54 -4.52 3.98 -8.67
C ALA A 54 -3.28 4.63 -8.03
N GLN A 55 -2.75 5.69 -8.64
CA GLN A 55 -1.60 6.43 -8.12
C GLN A 55 -1.87 7.00 -6.73
N ALA A 56 -3.03 7.64 -6.52
CA ALA A 56 -3.38 8.22 -5.22
C ALA A 56 -3.40 7.15 -4.11
N TYR A 57 -3.90 5.95 -4.40
CA TYR A 57 -3.92 4.85 -3.45
C TYR A 57 -2.51 4.29 -3.18
N PHE A 58 -1.71 4.08 -4.22
CA PHE A 58 -0.34 3.60 -4.06
C PHE A 58 0.55 4.61 -3.34
N ASP A 59 0.38 5.91 -3.59
CA ASP A 59 1.04 6.98 -2.84
C ASP A 59 0.65 6.94 -1.36
N HIS A 60 -0.63 6.71 -1.06
CA HIS A 60 -1.10 6.56 0.31
C HIS A 60 -0.45 5.35 1.03
N ILE A 61 -0.24 4.23 0.33
CA ILE A 61 0.50 3.06 0.88
C ILE A 61 1.98 3.39 1.05
N ASN A 62 2.60 3.99 0.03
CA ASN A 62 4.01 4.34 0.03
C ASN A 62 4.35 5.33 1.15
N LYS A 63 3.47 6.30 1.44
CA LYS A 63 3.61 7.24 2.56
C LYS A 63 3.62 6.54 3.93
N ARG A 64 3.02 5.35 4.05
CA ARG A 64 2.97 4.53 5.28
C ARG A 64 4.07 3.47 5.35
N GLY A 65 5.12 3.62 4.55
CA GLY A 65 6.25 2.70 4.54
C GLY A 65 6.27 1.71 3.37
N GLY A 66 5.21 1.64 2.58
CA GLY A 66 5.11 0.64 1.50
C GLY A 66 4.64 -0.72 2.02
N ILE A 67 4.80 -1.77 1.22
CA ILE A 67 4.45 -3.16 1.59
C ILE A 67 5.74 -3.87 2.00
N HIS A 68 5.85 -4.26 3.27
CA HIS A 68 7.07 -4.85 3.86
C HIS A 68 8.33 -4.00 3.57
N GLY A 69 8.19 -2.67 3.66
CA GLY A 69 9.26 -1.71 3.35
C GLY A 69 9.53 -1.45 1.86
N ARG A 70 8.83 -2.14 0.94
CA ARG A 70 8.99 -1.95 -0.52
C ARG A 70 7.98 -0.93 -1.04
N LYS A 71 8.44 0.04 -1.84
CA LYS A 71 7.55 1.01 -2.51
C LYS A 71 6.86 0.38 -3.71
N ILE A 72 5.61 0.75 -3.94
CA ILE A 72 4.85 0.44 -5.15
C ILE A 72 5.18 1.50 -6.21
N VAL A 73 5.51 1.07 -7.42
CA VAL A 73 5.69 1.92 -8.61
C VAL A 73 4.62 1.53 -9.61
N LEU A 74 3.82 2.51 -10.04
CA LEU A 74 2.85 2.33 -11.11
C LEU A 74 3.48 2.72 -12.44
N ASP A 75 3.81 1.72 -13.25
CA ASP A 75 4.35 1.94 -14.59
C ASP A 75 3.19 1.95 -15.60
N THR A 76 2.92 3.11 -16.19
CA THR A 76 1.72 3.31 -17.01
C THR A 76 2.08 3.52 -18.48
N MET A 77 1.48 2.72 -19.35
CA MET A 77 1.59 2.78 -20.80
C MET A 77 0.24 3.17 -21.42
N ASP A 78 0.30 3.89 -22.54
CA ASP A 78 -0.88 4.29 -23.30
C ASP A 78 -1.22 3.22 -24.35
N ASP A 79 -2.44 2.67 -24.29
CA ASP A 79 -2.99 1.82 -25.36
C ASP A 79 -3.96 2.56 -26.29
N GLY A 80 -4.39 3.77 -25.95
CA GLY A 80 -5.39 4.51 -26.72
C GLY A 80 -6.71 3.77 -26.94
N PHE A 81 -7.04 2.80 -26.08
CA PHE A 81 -8.18 1.90 -26.22
C PHE A 81 -8.09 0.97 -27.45
N ASP A 82 -6.88 0.73 -27.95
CA ASP A 82 -6.60 -0.18 -29.06
C ASP A 82 -6.07 -1.54 -28.57
N PRO A 83 -6.70 -2.66 -28.96
CA PRO A 83 -6.27 -4.00 -28.52
C PRO A 83 -4.86 -4.40 -28.95
N GLN A 84 -4.37 -3.91 -30.10
CA GLN A 84 -3.01 -4.25 -30.57
C GLN A 84 -1.96 -3.53 -29.73
N ARG A 85 -2.18 -2.25 -29.43
CA ARG A 85 -1.32 -1.48 -28.52
C ARG A 85 -1.34 -2.05 -27.11
N ALA A 86 -2.51 -2.45 -26.60
CA ALA A 86 -2.61 -3.12 -25.30
C ALA A 86 -1.81 -4.43 -25.26
N THR A 87 -1.85 -5.21 -26.35
CA THR A 87 -1.05 -6.44 -26.49
C THR A 87 0.45 -6.14 -26.56
N ALA A 88 0.85 -5.06 -27.23
CA ALA A 88 2.26 -4.65 -27.33
C ALA A 88 2.85 -4.11 -26.01
N ASN A 89 2.00 -3.72 -25.05
CA ASN A 89 2.38 -3.25 -23.72
C ASN A 89 2.59 -4.40 -22.70
N TYR A 90 2.30 -5.65 -23.08
CA TYR A 90 2.42 -6.86 -22.24
C TYR A 90 3.68 -7.67 -22.55
#